data_AF-A0A2S0VP51-F1
#
_entry.id   AF-A0A2S0VP51-F1
#
_cell.length_a   1.000
_cell.length_b   1.000
_cell.length_c   1.000
_cell.angle_alpha   90.00
_cell.angle_beta   90.00
_cell.angle_gamma   90.00
#
_symmetry.space_group_name_H-M   'P 1'
#
loop_
_entity.id
_entity.type
_entity.pdbx_description
1 polymer ?
#
loop_
_entity_poly.entity_id
_entity_poly.type
_entity_poly.pdbx_seq_one_letter_code
_entity_poly.pdbx_strand_id
1 'polypeptide(L)'
;MEHFDRETLTDHKIKSLFIKVSRYEKGKEPPEYFPCVTYIYGFDKRGNIVESGIGRTGSTPVYVYDEQNQLVTSGWKNKQTGELDLRPLDFFKEPEYSQYLPRMQARFDKQLSTKVSYKTPHTAPIVDICASLDANYRLKWLEDKNNLPVHFKATKQSDRNALPERYRGHSPQHLYISYEYTFFDPQ
;
A
#
# COMPACT_ATOMS: atom_id res chain seq x y z
N MET A 1 2.37 0.87 4.70
CA MET A 1 3.17 2.00 4.20
C MET A 1 3.79 2.85 5.31
N GLU A 2 3.23 2.88 6.52
CA GLU A 2 3.74 3.73 7.63
C GLU A 2 5.21 3.50 8.06
N HIS A 3 5.84 2.42 7.60
CA HIS A 3 7.25 2.10 7.85
C HIS A 3 8.23 2.67 6.82
N PHE A 4 7.74 3.43 5.83
CA PHE A 4 8.55 3.95 4.74
C PHE A 4 8.32 5.45 4.61
N ASP A 5 9.41 6.20 4.75
CA ASP A 5 9.52 7.58 4.27
C ASP A 5 10.24 7.60 2.91
N ARG A 6 10.30 8.78 2.30
CA ARG A 6 10.96 8.98 1.00
C ARG A 6 12.43 8.56 1.02
N GLU A 7 13.16 8.88 2.09
CA GLU A 7 14.57 8.54 2.27
C GLU A 7 14.79 7.01 2.25
N THR A 8 13.98 6.26 3.02
CA THR A 8 14.05 4.79 3.01
C THR A 8 13.81 4.22 1.61
N LEU A 9 12.84 4.77 0.88
CA LEU A 9 12.55 4.30 -0.48
C LEU A 9 13.72 4.53 -1.43
N THR A 10 14.34 5.71 -1.36
CA THR A 10 15.48 6.08 -2.23
C THR A 10 16.75 5.33 -1.86
N ASP A 11 17.08 5.23 -0.57
CA ASP A 11 18.31 4.59 -0.08
C ASP A 11 18.34 3.10 -0.43
N HIS A 12 17.20 2.44 -0.24
CA HIS A 12 17.06 1.03 -0.60
C HIS A 12 16.74 0.82 -2.08
N LYS A 13 16.61 1.89 -2.88
CA LYS A 13 16.24 1.82 -4.31
C LYS A 13 14.98 1.01 -4.56
N ILE A 14 13.96 1.15 -3.70
CA ILE A 14 12.72 0.38 -3.79
C ILE A 14 11.92 0.87 -5.00
N LYS A 15 11.67 -0.02 -5.96
CA LYS A 15 10.84 0.22 -7.15
C LYS A 15 9.38 -0.14 -6.89
N SER A 16 9.12 -1.23 -6.18
CA SER A 16 7.77 -1.63 -5.81
C SER A 16 7.75 -2.32 -4.46
N LEU A 17 6.65 -2.11 -3.74
CA LEU A 17 6.33 -2.76 -2.48
C LEU A 17 4.97 -3.44 -2.57
N PHE A 18 4.93 -4.72 -2.19
CA PHE A 18 3.72 -5.51 -2.06
C PHE A 18 3.53 -5.85 -0.59
N ILE A 19 2.37 -5.50 -0.02
CA ILE A 19 2.01 -5.82 1.37
C ILE A 19 0.88 -6.84 1.33
N LYS A 20 1.17 -8.09 1.67
CA LYS A 20 0.18 -9.17 1.67
C LYS A 20 -0.31 -9.43 3.09
N VAL A 21 -1.62 -9.59 3.25
CA VAL A 21 -2.27 -9.90 4.53
C VAL A 21 -2.85 -11.30 4.44
N SER A 22 -2.47 -12.15 5.40
CA SER A 22 -2.81 -13.56 5.44
C SER A 22 -3.39 -14.00 6.78
N ARG A 23 -4.22 -15.05 6.77
CA ARG A 23 -4.68 -15.74 7.99
C ARG A 23 -3.66 -16.78 8.48
N TYR A 24 -2.74 -17.19 7.62
CA TYR A 24 -1.77 -18.23 7.85
C TYR A 24 -0.35 -17.68 7.85
N GLU A 25 0.50 -18.28 8.67
CA GLU A 25 1.93 -18.01 8.64
C GLU A 25 2.51 -18.50 7.32
N LYS A 26 3.58 -17.85 6.85
CA LYS A 26 4.28 -18.25 5.63
C LYS A 26 4.78 -19.69 5.73
N GLY A 27 4.49 -20.50 4.73
CA GLY A 27 4.79 -21.93 4.68
C GLY A 27 3.78 -22.82 5.41
N LYS A 28 2.72 -22.26 5.99
CA LYS A 28 1.62 -23.00 6.65
C LYS A 28 0.28 -22.77 5.96
N GLU A 29 0.30 -22.23 4.75
CA GLU A 29 -0.90 -21.99 3.97
C GLU A 29 -1.46 -23.31 3.40
N PRO A 30 -2.79 -23.48 3.36
CA PRO A 30 -3.37 -24.59 2.62
C PRO A 30 -3.05 -24.47 1.11
N PRO A 31 -3.00 -25.58 0.35
CA PRO A 31 -2.62 -25.57 -1.07
C PRO A 31 -3.46 -24.62 -1.94
N GLU A 32 -4.74 -24.48 -1.63
CA GLU A 32 -5.71 -23.60 -2.30
C GLU A 32 -5.73 -22.15 -1.76
N TYR A 33 -4.73 -21.78 -0.95
CA TYR A 33 -4.70 -20.48 -0.31
C TYR A 33 -4.35 -19.33 -1.25
N PHE A 34 -5.13 -18.25 -1.14
CA PHE A 34 -4.79 -16.94 -1.71
C PHE A 34 -4.74 -15.88 -0.61
N PRO A 35 -3.75 -14.96 -0.64
CA PRO A 35 -3.67 -13.87 0.32
C PRO A 35 -4.97 -13.06 0.32
N CYS A 36 -5.46 -12.75 1.51
CA CYS A 36 -6.74 -12.07 1.69
C CYS A 36 -6.73 -10.68 1.04
N VAL A 37 -5.59 -9.98 1.16
CA VAL A 37 -5.38 -8.66 0.59
C VAL A 37 -3.93 -8.58 0.14
N THR A 38 -3.69 -7.94 -1.01
CA THR A 38 -2.36 -7.52 -1.43
C THR A 38 -2.44 -6.04 -1.76
N TYR A 39 -1.77 -5.18 -1.01
CA TYR A 39 -1.60 -3.77 -1.37
C TYR A 39 -0.35 -3.66 -2.25
N ILE A 40 -0.42 -2.83 -3.28
CA ILE A 40 0.67 -2.59 -4.22
C ILE A 40 1.01 -1.10 -4.18
N TYR A 41 2.29 -0.81 -4.06
CA TYR A 41 2.85 0.53 -4.22
C TYR A 41 4.01 0.48 -5.20
N GLY A 42 4.03 1.36 -6.18
CA GLY A 42 5.14 1.59 -7.08
C GLY A 42 5.77 2.95 -6.81
N PHE A 43 7.09 3.04 -6.94
CA PHE A 43 7.83 4.26 -6.69
C PHE A 43 8.70 4.66 -7.88
N ASP A 44 8.91 5.97 -8.08
CA ASP A 44 9.96 6.47 -8.96
C ASP A 44 11.31 6.54 -8.23
N LYS A 45 12.39 6.89 -8.96
CA LYS A 45 13.73 7.03 -8.38
C LYS A 45 13.86 8.15 -7.35
N ARG A 46 12.88 9.06 -7.27
CA ARG A 46 12.81 10.14 -6.27
C ARG A 46 11.99 9.74 -5.03
N GLY A 47 11.47 8.50 -5.01
CA GLY A 47 10.65 7.97 -3.92
C GLY A 47 9.20 8.46 -3.93
N ASN A 48 8.70 9.01 -5.04
CA ASN A 48 7.29 9.35 -5.19
C ASN A 48 6.45 8.11 -5.45
N ILE A 49 5.21 8.09 -4.97
CA ILE A 49 4.25 7.02 -5.26
C ILE A 49 3.72 7.21 -6.69
N VAL A 50 4.13 6.36 -7.62
CA VAL A 50 3.68 6.37 -9.02
C VAL A 50 2.59 5.34 -9.31
N GLU A 51 2.38 4.39 -8.39
CA GLU A 51 1.31 3.39 -8.45
C GLU A 51 0.82 3.11 -7.03
N SER A 52 -0.49 3.06 -6.81
CA SER A 52 -1.03 2.61 -5.51
C SER A 52 -2.39 1.94 -5.67
N GLY A 53 -2.55 0.73 -5.12
CA GLY A 53 -3.83 0.03 -5.20
C GLY A 53 -3.83 -1.36 -4.58
N ILE A 54 -4.80 -2.17 -4.98
CA ILE A 54 -4.99 -3.54 -4.49
C ILE A 54 -4.64 -4.53 -5.61
N GLY A 55 -3.97 -5.63 -5.28
CA GLY A 55 -3.49 -6.63 -6.23
C GLY A 55 -4.58 -7.29 -7.06
N ARG A 56 -5.79 -7.44 -6.50
CA ARG A 56 -6.92 -8.13 -7.16
C ARG A 56 -7.65 -7.31 -8.24
N THR A 57 -7.42 -6.02 -8.36
CA THR A 57 -8.07 -5.20 -9.40
C THR A 57 -7.35 -5.38 -10.74
N GLY A 58 -8.08 -5.48 -11.85
CA GLY A 58 -7.48 -5.60 -13.20
C GLY A 58 -6.69 -4.38 -13.66
N SER A 59 -6.90 -3.24 -12.99
CA SER A 59 -6.15 -2.01 -13.18
C SER A 59 -5.60 -1.47 -11.86
N THR A 60 -4.55 -0.66 -11.91
CA THR A 60 -4.06 0.10 -10.76
C THR A 60 -4.08 1.60 -11.04
N PRO A 61 -4.47 2.44 -10.08
CA PRO A 61 -4.21 3.87 -10.14
C PRO A 61 -2.73 4.18 -10.34
N VAL A 62 -2.43 5.09 -11.27
CA VAL A 62 -1.08 5.59 -11.54
C VAL A 62 -1.03 7.11 -11.44
N TYR A 63 0.18 7.61 -11.17
CA TYR A 63 0.44 9.01 -10.86
C TYR A 63 1.69 9.48 -11.60
N VAL A 64 1.61 10.67 -12.21
CA VAL A 64 2.70 11.25 -12.99
C VAL A 64 3.09 12.58 -12.40
N TYR A 65 4.40 12.77 -12.25
CA TYR A 65 5.00 13.95 -11.65
C TYR A 65 5.83 14.71 -12.69
N ASP A 66 5.86 16.03 -12.58
CA ASP A 66 6.78 16.86 -13.35
C ASP A 66 8.22 16.81 -12.78
N GLU A 67 9.09 17.64 -13.36
CA GLU A 67 10.49 17.77 -12.95
C GLU A 67 10.62 18.43 -11.57
N GLN A 68 9.66 19.28 -11.19
CA GLN A 68 9.56 19.97 -9.91
C GLN A 68 8.87 19.12 -8.82
N ASN A 69 8.67 17.83 -9.10
CA ASN A 69 8.09 16.86 -8.19
C ASN A 69 6.62 17.13 -7.81
N GLN A 70 5.89 17.84 -8.67
CA GLN A 70 4.46 18.09 -8.51
C GLN A 70 3.66 17.05 -9.28
N LEU A 71 2.61 16.51 -8.65
CA LEU A 71 1.67 15.62 -9.31
C LEU A 71 0.88 16.39 -10.39
N VAL A 72 1.05 16.01 -11.66
CA VAL A 72 0.44 16.68 -12.81
C VAL A 72 -0.71 15.92 -13.44
N THR A 73 -0.72 14.59 -13.34
CA THR A 73 -1.88 13.78 -13.77
C THR A 73 -1.99 12.47 -12.99
N SER A 74 -3.15 11.83 -13.12
CA SER A 74 -3.41 10.49 -12.65
C SER A 74 -4.23 9.71 -13.67
N GLY A 75 -4.24 8.40 -13.54
CA GLY A 75 -4.96 7.53 -14.45
C GLY A 75 -5.00 6.11 -13.96
N TRP A 76 -5.18 5.19 -14.90
CA TRP A 76 -5.21 3.76 -14.65
C TRP A 76 -4.17 3.05 -15.51
N LYS A 77 -3.53 2.05 -14.94
CA LYS A 77 -2.70 1.10 -15.66
C LYS A 77 -3.41 -0.23 -15.74
N ASN A 78 -3.58 -0.76 -16.94
CA ASN A 78 -4.04 -2.14 -17.13
C ASN A 78 -2.92 -3.09 -16.69
N LYS A 79 -3.18 -4.00 -15.75
CA LYS A 79 -2.14 -4.91 -15.23
C LYS A 79 -1.76 -6.02 -16.20
N GLN A 80 -2.64 -6.36 -17.15
CA GLN A 80 -2.41 -7.40 -18.15
C GLN A 80 -1.60 -6.85 -19.33
N THR A 81 -1.99 -5.69 -19.86
CA THR A 81 -1.36 -5.11 -21.06
C THR A 81 -0.24 -4.13 -20.72
N GLY A 82 -0.24 -3.58 -19.51
CA GLY A 82 0.68 -2.51 -19.09
C GLY A 82 0.29 -1.12 -19.62
N GLU A 83 -0.77 -1.02 -20.42
CA GLU A 83 -1.24 0.24 -21.02
C GLU A 83 -1.69 1.23 -19.95
N LEU A 84 -1.42 2.51 -20.21
CA LEU A 84 -1.78 3.62 -19.34
C LEU A 84 -2.94 4.40 -19.97
N ASP A 85 -4.02 4.55 -19.21
CA ASP A 85 -5.13 5.45 -19.48
C ASP A 85 -5.01 6.65 -18.54
N LEU A 86 -4.32 7.69 -19.00
CA LEU A 86 -4.07 8.91 -18.24
C LEU A 86 -5.16 9.95 -18.50
N ARG A 87 -5.60 10.63 -17.45
CA ARG A 87 -6.51 11.77 -17.61
C ARG A 87 -5.76 12.94 -18.27
N PRO A 88 -6.37 13.61 -19.27
CA PRO A 88 -5.77 14.81 -19.86
C PRO A 88 -5.66 15.91 -18.81
N LEU A 89 -4.65 16.77 -18.90
CA LEU A 89 -4.39 17.83 -17.91
C LEU A 89 -5.59 18.77 -17.72
N ASP A 90 -6.33 19.05 -18.79
CA ASP A 90 -7.49 19.95 -18.75
C ASP A 90 -8.64 19.40 -17.90
N PHE A 91 -8.74 18.07 -17.73
CA PHE A 91 -9.71 17.44 -16.82
C PHE A 91 -9.57 17.99 -15.40
N PHE A 92 -8.34 18.22 -14.94
CA PHE A 92 -8.09 18.73 -13.59
C PHE A 92 -8.20 20.26 -13.49
N LYS A 93 -8.49 20.96 -14.59
CA LYS A 93 -8.80 22.40 -14.56
C LYS A 93 -10.29 22.65 -14.32
N GLU A 94 -11.14 21.65 -14.49
CA GLU A 94 -12.57 21.74 -14.19
C GLU A 94 -12.79 22.00 -12.68
N PRO A 95 -13.72 22.89 -12.29
CA PRO A 95 -13.91 23.26 -10.89
C PRO A 95 -14.10 22.07 -9.95
N GLU A 96 -14.82 21.04 -10.40
CA GLU A 96 -15.10 19.81 -9.65
C GLU A 96 -13.85 18.93 -9.40
N TYR A 97 -12.83 19.00 -10.25
CA TYR A 97 -11.59 18.22 -10.13
C TYR A 97 -10.35 19.04 -9.77
N SER A 98 -10.46 20.37 -9.73
CA SER A 98 -9.35 21.30 -9.45
C SER A 98 -8.59 21.00 -8.16
N GLN A 99 -9.26 20.41 -7.17
CA GLN A 99 -8.66 20.06 -5.88
C GLN A 99 -8.16 18.61 -5.81
N TYR A 100 -8.36 17.80 -6.86
CA TYR A 100 -8.02 16.39 -6.84
C TYR A 100 -6.50 16.16 -6.72
N LEU A 101 -5.70 16.71 -7.64
CA LEU A 101 -4.24 16.52 -7.64
C LEU A 101 -3.58 17.15 -6.40
N PRO A 102 -3.90 18.40 -5.99
CA PRO A 102 -3.33 18.98 -4.77
C PRO A 102 -3.62 18.17 -3.50
N ARG A 103 -4.86 17.65 -3.35
CA ARG A 103 -5.21 16.80 -2.20
C ARG A 103 -4.48 15.47 -2.23
N MET A 104 -4.32 14.88 -3.41
CA MET A 104 -3.58 13.62 -3.58
C MET A 104 -2.10 13.81 -3.26
N GLN A 105 -1.47 14.86 -3.79
CA GLN A 105 -0.10 15.26 -3.50
C GLN A 105 0.12 15.42 -2.00
N ALA A 106 -0.71 16.25 -1.34
CA ALA A 106 -0.61 16.49 0.11
C ALA A 106 -0.76 15.19 0.93
N ARG A 107 -1.63 14.27 0.50
CA ARG A 107 -1.76 12.95 1.13
C ARG A 107 -0.49 12.13 0.99
N PHE A 108 0.09 12.06 -0.20
CA PHE A 108 1.32 11.31 -0.45
C PHE A 108 2.53 11.91 0.26
N ASP A 109 2.68 13.23 0.26
CA ASP A 109 3.76 13.88 0.99
C ASP A 109 3.65 13.62 2.50
N LYS A 110 2.44 13.69 3.06
CA LYS A 110 2.22 13.33 4.47
C LYS A 110 2.56 11.87 4.75
N GLN A 111 2.21 10.96 3.84
CA GLN A 111 2.51 9.54 3.98
C GLN A 111 4.01 9.24 3.90
N LEU A 112 4.76 10.02 3.12
CA LEU A 112 6.19 9.82 2.86
C LEU A 112 7.11 10.70 3.72
N SER A 113 6.56 11.59 4.55
CA SER A 113 7.33 12.48 5.43
C SER A 113 7.59 11.91 6.83
N THR A 114 6.92 10.81 7.19
CA THR A 114 7.04 10.21 8.52
C THR A 114 7.24 8.71 8.41
N LYS A 115 8.10 8.19 9.28
CA LYS A 115 8.41 6.76 9.38
C LYS A 115 8.21 6.27 10.79
N VAL A 116 7.27 5.35 10.95
CA VAL A 116 7.10 4.58 12.18
C VAL A 116 8.08 3.42 12.13
N SER A 117 8.92 3.29 13.16
CA SER A 117 9.83 2.15 13.28
C SER A 117 9.03 0.85 13.30
N TYR A 118 9.30 -0.04 12.33
CA TYR A 118 8.65 -1.36 12.28
C TYR A 118 9.08 -2.27 13.43
N LYS A 119 10.22 -2.00 14.07
CA LYS A 119 10.72 -2.78 15.21
C LYS A 119 9.94 -2.50 16.50
N THR A 120 9.23 -1.38 16.54
CA THR A 120 8.38 -1.00 17.69
C THR A 120 6.97 -1.55 17.48
N PRO A 121 6.45 -2.39 18.39
CA PRO A 121 5.06 -2.83 18.31
C PRO A 121 4.11 -1.64 18.38
N HIS A 122 3.16 -1.57 17.45
CA HIS A 122 2.16 -0.52 17.38
C HIS A 122 0.82 -1.08 16.89
N THR A 123 -0.24 -0.31 17.05
CA THR A 123 -1.58 -0.68 16.62
C THR A 123 -1.88 -0.02 15.29
N ALA A 124 -2.23 -0.82 14.29
CA ALA A 124 -2.61 -0.35 12.97
C ALA A 124 -4.03 -0.84 12.60
N PRO A 125 -4.83 -0.01 11.93
CA PRO A 125 -6.08 -0.47 11.36
C PRO A 125 -5.84 -1.35 10.13
N ILE A 126 -6.50 -2.50 10.05
CA ILE A 126 -6.54 -3.33 8.83
C ILE A 126 -8.00 -3.47 8.42
N VAL A 127 -8.32 -2.92 7.24
CA VAL A 127 -9.68 -2.91 6.69
C VAL A 127 -9.65 -3.36 5.23
N ASP A 128 -10.44 -4.38 4.92
CA ASP A 128 -10.68 -4.82 3.55
C ASP A 128 -12.06 -5.47 3.45
N ILE A 129 -12.89 -4.91 2.58
CA ILE A 129 -14.29 -5.31 2.41
C ILE A 129 -14.44 -6.72 1.86
N CYS A 130 -13.59 -7.14 0.92
CA CYS A 130 -13.74 -8.46 0.29
C CYS A 130 -13.14 -9.58 1.14
N ALA A 131 -12.16 -9.28 1.99
CA ALA A 131 -11.63 -10.21 2.98
C ALA A 131 -12.41 -10.17 4.31
N SER A 132 -13.42 -9.30 4.42
CA SER A 132 -14.20 -9.03 5.63
C SER A 132 -13.31 -8.75 6.85
N LEU A 133 -12.23 -7.98 6.63
CA LEU A 133 -11.33 -7.51 7.68
C LEU A 133 -11.75 -6.09 8.07
N ASP A 134 -11.95 -5.85 9.36
CA ASP A 134 -12.33 -4.55 9.89
C ASP A 134 -12.00 -4.44 11.39
N ALA A 135 -10.71 -4.40 11.70
CA ALA A 135 -10.24 -4.40 13.07
C ALA A 135 -8.92 -3.64 13.26
N ASN A 136 -8.65 -3.27 14.51
CA ASN A 136 -7.35 -2.77 14.95
C ASN A 136 -6.48 -3.97 15.36
N TYR A 137 -5.29 -4.05 14.78
CA TYR A 137 -4.34 -5.11 15.07
C TYR A 137 -3.08 -4.52 15.69
N ARG A 138 -2.60 -5.14 16.77
CA ARG A 138 -1.25 -4.90 17.27
C ARG A 138 -0.27 -5.66 16.40
N LEU A 139 0.62 -4.95 15.73
CA LEU A 139 1.65 -5.51 14.89
C LEU A 139 2.87 -5.85 15.74
N LYS A 140 3.33 -7.10 15.66
CA LYS A 140 4.60 -7.56 16.23
C LYS A 140 5.50 -7.98 15.08
N TRP A 141 6.63 -7.31 14.96
CA TRP A 141 7.69 -7.68 14.02
C TRP A 141 8.20 -9.10 14.28
N LEU A 142 8.42 -9.85 13.20
CA LEU A 142 8.98 -11.20 13.22
C LEU A 142 10.33 -11.26 12.52
N GLU A 143 10.45 -10.63 11.35
CA GLU A 143 11.61 -10.76 10.48
C GLU A 143 11.86 -9.47 9.70
N ASP A 144 13.13 -9.10 9.54
CA ASP A 144 13.61 -8.08 8.61
C ASP A 144 14.72 -8.64 7.71
N LYS A 145 14.99 -7.95 6.60
CA LYS A 145 16.13 -8.22 5.72
C LYS A 145 16.63 -6.91 5.16
N ASN A 146 17.95 -6.68 5.23
CA ASN A 146 18.58 -5.45 4.77
C ASN A 146 17.90 -4.19 5.35
N ASN A 147 17.57 -4.21 6.65
CA ASN A 147 16.83 -3.13 7.35
C ASN A 147 15.42 -2.83 6.79
N LEU A 148 14.83 -3.71 6.00
CA LEU A 148 13.44 -3.64 5.54
C LEU A 148 12.59 -4.72 6.23
N PRO A 149 11.37 -4.41 6.69
CA PRO A 149 10.51 -5.41 7.30
C PRO A 149 10.14 -6.50 6.29
N VAL A 150 10.08 -7.75 6.72
CA VAL A 150 9.67 -8.87 5.87
C VAL A 150 8.38 -9.48 6.38
N HIS A 151 8.28 -9.76 7.68
CA HIS A 151 7.11 -10.40 8.28
C HIS A 151 6.68 -9.77 9.60
N PHE A 152 5.36 -9.70 9.78
CA PHE A 152 4.72 -9.37 11.06
C PHE A 152 3.65 -10.39 11.42
N LYS A 153 3.46 -10.57 12.73
CA LYS A 153 2.24 -11.13 13.31
C LYS A 153 1.34 -9.99 13.77
N ALA A 154 0.12 -9.95 13.26
CA ALA A 154 -0.93 -9.05 13.69
C ALA A 154 -1.84 -9.78 14.69
N THR A 155 -2.09 -9.18 15.86
CA THR A 155 -3.05 -9.72 16.85
C THR A 155 -4.19 -8.73 17.07
N LYS A 156 -5.43 -9.20 16.88
CA LYS A 156 -6.61 -8.35 17.01
C LYS A 156 -6.70 -7.76 18.42
N GLN A 157 -6.95 -6.46 18.49
CA GLN A 157 -7.18 -5.72 19.74
C GLN A 157 -8.66 -5.36 19.89
N SER A 158 -9.29 -4.89 18.81
CA SER A 158 -10.70 -4.52 18.78
C SER A 158 -11.24 -4.53 17.36
N ASP A 159 -12.54 -4.76 17.20
CA ASP A 159 -13.24 -4.53 15.93
C ASP A 159 -13.44 -3.02 15.70
N ARG A 160 -13.40 -2.56 14.45
CA ARG A 160 -13.50 -1.12 14.10
C ARG A 160 -14.90 -0.69 13.70
N ASN A 161 -15.71 -1.61 13.15
CA ASN A 161 -17.04 -1.33 12.62
C ASN A 161 -17.07 -0.22 11.55
N ALA A 162 -15.97 -0.02 10.82
CA ALA A 162 -15.86 0.95 9.74
C ALA A 162 -16.56 0.49 8.45
N LEU A 163 -16.75 -0.81 8.26
CA LEU A 163 -17.50 -1.36 7.13
C LEU A 163 -19.02 -1.32 7.38
N PRO A 164 -19.84 -1.21 6.32
CA PRO A 164 -21.29 -1.41 6.42
C PRO A 164 -21.62 -2.77 7.02
N GLU A 165 -22.71 -2.86 7.78
CA GLU A 165 -23.05 -4.05 8.58
C GLU A 165 -23.03 -5.37 7.81
N ARG A 166 -23.57 -5.39 6.58
CA ARG A 166 -23.54 -6.57 5.68
C ARG A 166 -22.13 -7.08 5.31
N TYR A 167 -21.10 -6.27 5.53
CA TYR A 167 -19.69 -6.60 5.26
C TYR A 167 -18.86 -6.72 6.55
N ARG A 168 -19.46 -6.51 7.73
CA ARG A 168 -18.79 -6.72 9.01
C ARG A 168 -18.69 -8.23 9.25
N GLY A 169 -17.57 -8.81 8.82
CA GLY A 169 -17.22 -10.19 9.16
C GLY A 169 -16.51 -10.28 10.50
N HIS A 170 -16.37 -11.51 11.00
CA HIS A 170 -15.51 -11.79 12.15
C HIS A 170 -14.05 -11.71 11.72
N SER A 171 -13.45 -10.54 11.94
CA SER A 171 -12.01 -10.35 11.80
C SER A 171 -11.26 -11.38 12.65
N PRO A 172 -10.33 -12.16 12.07
CA PRO A 172 -9.65 -13.24 12.76
C PRO A 172 -8.78 -12.72 13.91
N GLN A 173 -8.55 -13.55 14.91
CA GLN A 173 -7.74 -13.15 16.07
C GLN A 173 -6.27 -12.90 15.70
N HIS A 174 -5.78 -13.61 14.70
CA HIS A 174 -4.41 -13.47 14.19
C HIS A 174 -4.41 -13.28 12.67
N LEU A 175 -3.49 -12.43 12.22
CA LEU A 175 -3.10 -12.27 10.84
C LEU A 175 -1.57 -12.31 10.75
N TYR A 176 -1.08 -12.57 9.55
CA TYR A 176 0.33 -12.48 9.18
C TYR A 176 0.45 -11.50 8.02
N ILE A 177 1.37 -10.56 8.13
CA ILE A 177 1.61 -9.56 7.08
C ILE A 177 2.99 -9.84 6.51
N SER A 178 3.10 -9.98 5.19
CA SER A 178 4.36 -10.10 4.48
C SER A 178 4.60 -8.92 3.55
N TYR A 179 5.87 -8.53 3.44
CA TYR A 179 6.35 -7.46 2.59
C TYR A 179 7.26 -8.05 1.52
N GLU A 180 6.95 -7.78 0.26
CA GLU A 180 7.78 -8.17 -0.88
C GLU A 180 8.20 -6.93 -1.67
N TYR A 181 9.43 -6.94 -2.16
CA TYR A 181 10.07 -5.78 -2.76
C TYR A 181 10.62 -6.09 -4.14
N THR A 182 10.55 -5.12 -5.03
CA THR A 182 11.41 -5.05 -6.22
C THR A 182 12.26 -3.79 -6.11
N PHE A 183 13.45 -3.85 -6.70
CA PHE A 183 14.44 -2.77 -6.61
C PHE A 183 14.78 -2.24 -7.99
N PHE A 184 15.23 -0.99 -8.07
CA PHE A 184 15.88 -0.49 -9.27
C PHE A 184 17.25 -1.16 -9.44
N ASP A 185 17.67 -1.35 -10.68
CA ASP A 185 18.98 -1.91 -10.98
C ASP A 185 20.09 -1.04 -10.37
N PRO A 186 21.16 -1.66 -9.82
CA PRO A 186 22.36 -0.94 -9.44
C PRO A 186 23.03 -0.43 -10.71
N GLN A 187 22.79 0.84 -11.05
CA GLN A 187 23.60 1.57 -12.03
C GLN A 187 25.03 1.75 -11.52
#